data_AF-W9K1D3-F1
#
_entry.id   AF-W9K1D3-F1
#
_cell.length_a   1.000
_cell.length_b   1.000
_cell.length_c   1.000
_cell.angle_alpha   90.00
_cell.angle_beta   90.00
_cell.angle_gamma   90.00
#
_symmetry.space_group_name_H-M   'P 1'
#
loop_
_entity.id
_entity.type
_entity.pdbx_description
1 polymer ?
#
loop_
_entity_poly.entity_id
_entity_poly.type
_entity_poly.pdbx_seq_one_letter_code
_entity_poly.pdbx_strand_id
1 'polypeptide(L)'
;MANGMRRYGLDPKPHIPWAFVFKGPPGTGKTSTARKVGKLFYDIGFLSSDEVVTCSVTNLTGELSRHTGPRVINQFELGLGKVLFIDEAYRLIDDSFHKEAIGELVDVMTKPRYAHNMVVILAGHSDEMEELLMLNPGLRSRFPTVLEFPQMAPEECLKLLEKLLSKLNISLSISTTGEHKVAVLDVLKQLIDSKGWASGRDVKALSQAIMNLFLRKRVRLKRSLDQKDFVIEALCPILDQVQDNTRSASISIGVLHHGEVIFTRSRFTAACRGIPVDEGELNWIEPIRSYIPFTNTVDPVVGQRATSQYALSHNRGLAYMDLTWLGVECDSILDKKDLLEVISRLPPVNDLRIVFHYNNCMYAVAGLVIEQQSGRPWYEFLKERILEPLGMHRAVRHRKKLPHGNVAEPHVVIDGYSLHRQKPVDTAADDTFMELAGGVWSNVSDMMKWAKLSSTPCTSSLRSSNRFRPSYHTNPISPPLP
;
A
#
# COMPACT_ATOMS: atom_id res chain seq x y z
N MET A 1 -16.81 -10.61 -39.93
CA MET A 1 -15.76 -11.43 -40.57
C MET A 1 -16.05 -12.93 -40.45
N ALA A 2 -16.09 -13.53 -39.25
CA ALA A 2 -16.33 -14.97 -39.06
C ALA A 2 -17.64 -15.49 -39.71
N ASN A 3 -18.76 -14.78 -39.52
CA ASN A 3 -20.03 -15.10 -40.20
C ASN A 3 -19.94 -14.99 -41.74
N GLY A 4 -19.05 -14.14 -42.25
CA GLY A 4 -18.77 -14.03 -43.68
C GLY A 4 -17.99 -15.24 -44.19
N MET A 5 -16.92 -15.64 -43.50
CA MET A 5 -16.11 -16.82 -43.84
C MET A 5 -16.95 -18.11 -43.85
N ARG A 6 -17.80 -18.30 -42.83
CA ARG A 6 -18.71 -19.46 -42.77
C ARG A 6 -19.69 -19.50 -43.95
N ARG A 7 -20.18 -18.34 -44.43
CA ARG A 7 -21.04 -18.26 -45.63
C ARG A 7 -20.34 -18.68 -46.92
N TYR A 8 -19.01 -18.59 -46.97
CA TYR A 8 -18.18 -19.03 -48.10
C TYR A 8 -17.54 -20.41 -47.86
N GLY A 9 -17.95 -21.16 -46.82
CA GLY A 9 -17.40 -22.48 -46.51
C GLY A 9 -15.96 -22.47 -45.97
N LEU A 10 -15.45 -21.31 -45.57
CA LEU A 10 -14.11 -21.16 -44.99
C LEU A 10 -14.18 -21.29 -43.46
N ASP A 11 -13.25 -22.04 -42.86
CA ASP A 11 -13.10 -22.11 -41.41
C ASP A 11 -12.51 -20.78 -40.90
N PRO A 12 -13.22 -20.03 -40.04
CA PRO A 12 -12.69 -18.80 -39.48
C PRO A 12 -11.62 -19.04 -38.40
N LYS A 13 -11.54 -20.23 -37.79
CA LYS A 13 -10.64 -20.49 -36.65
C LYS A 13 -9.17 -20.14 -36.89
N PRO A 14 -8.54 -20.50 -38.04
CA PRO A 14 -7.13 -20.19 -38.29
C PRO A 14 -6.84 -18.68 -38.40
N HIS A 15 -7.86 -17.89 -38.71
CA HIS A 15 -7.72 -16.45 -38.97
C HIS A 15 -8.11 -15.57 -37.77
N ILE A 16 -8.66 -16.17 -36.71
CA ILE A 16 -9.04 -15.46 -35.49
C ILE A 16 -7.81 -15.42 -34.57
N PRO A 17 -7.35 -14.21 -34.15
CA PRO A 17 -6.31 -14.09 -33.13
C PRO A 17 -6.77 -14.75 -31.84
N TRP A 18 -5.91 -15.59 -31.25
CA TRP A 18 -6.21 -16.34 -30.04
C TRP A 18 -5.16 -16.15 -28.93
N ALA A 19 -4.07 -15.43 -29.22
CA ALA A 19 -3.00 -15.11 -28.29
C ALA A 19 -2.83 -13.59 -28.20
N PHE A 20 -3.02 -13.03 -27.01
CA PHE A 20 -3.03 -11.59 -26.78
C PHE A 20 -2.05 -11.17 -25.68
N VAL A 21 -1.50 -9.96 -25.81
CA VAL A 21 -0.80 -9.26 -24.74
C VAL A 21 -1.63 -8.06 -24.31
N PHE A 22 -1.98 -7.99 -23.03
CA PHE A 22 -2.67 -6.86 -22.42
C PHE A 22 -1.68 -6.08 -21.56
N LYS A 23 -1.23 -4.92 -22.04
CA LYS A 23 -0.24 -4.10 -21.34
C LYS A 23 -0.80 -2.74 -20.93
N GLY A 24 -0.46 -2.26 -19.75
CA GLY A 24 -0.92 -0.96 -19.23
C GLY A 24 -0.86 -0.85 -17.71
N PRO A 25 -1.11 0.34 -17.13
CA PRO A 25 -1.11 0.54 -15.68
C PRO A 25 -2.09 -0.37 -14.89
N PRO A 26 -1.92 -0.52 -13.57
CA PRO A 26 -2.87 -1.27 -12.74
C PRO A 26 -4.26 -0.62 -12.77
N GLY A 27 -5.30 -1.47 -12.75
CA GLY A 27 -6.70 -1.03 -12.68
C GLY A 27 -7.26 -0.35 -13.94
N THR A 28 -6.57 -0.39 -15.08
CA THR A 28 -7.09 0.08 -16.39
C THR A 28 -8.07 -0.89 -17.06
N GLY A 29 -8.41 -2.01 -16.39
CA GLY A 29 -9.49 -2.90 -16.83
C GLY A 29 -9.06 -4.15 -17.59
N LYS A 30 -7.76 -4.50 -17.62
CA LYS A 30 -7.24 -5.73 -18.28
C LYS A 30 -8.07 -6.99 -18.00
N THR A 31 -8.26 -7.34 -16.72
CA THR A 31 -9.05 -8.52 -16.30
C THR A 31 -10.53 -8.40 -16.69
N SER A 32 -11.10 -7.20 -16.61
CA SER A 32 -12.49 -6.95 -17.02
C SER A 32 -12.68 -7.12 -18.52
N THR A 33 -11.70 -6.68 -19.31
CA THR A 33 -11.70 -6.86 -20.77
C THR A 33 -11.47 -8.32 -21.14
N ALA A 34 -10.66 -9.08 -20.40
CA ALA A 34 -10.50 -10.52 -20.62
C ALA A 34 -11.85 -11.28 -20.51
N ARG A 35 -12.70 -10.90 -19.54
CA ARG A 35 -14.07 -11.46 -19.43
C ARG A 35 -14.95 -11.11 -20.63
N LYS A 36 -14.83 -9.89 -21.15
CA LYS A 36 -15.54 -9.49 -22.39
C LYS A 36 -15.03 -10.24 -23.61
N VAL A 37 -13.72 -10.50 -23.69
CA VAL A 37 -13.12 -11.33 -24.73
C VAL A 37 -13.67 -12.75 -24.65
N GLY A 38 -13.73 -13.36 -23.45
CA GLY A 38 -14.33 -14.68 -23.26
C GLY A 38 -15.78 -14.73 -23.78
N LYS A 39 -16.61 -13.77 -23.38
CA LYS A 39 -17.97 -13.65 -23.87
C LYS A 39 -18.05 -13.48 -25.40
N LEU A 40 -17.25 -12.58 -25.96
CA LEU A 40 -17.23 -12.35 -27.41
C LEU A 40 -16.87 -13.63 -28.18
N PHE A 41 -15.84 -14.34 -27.73
CA PHE A 41 -15.34 -15.54 -28.40
C PHE A 41 -16.28 -16.75 -28.22
N TYR A 42 -17.02 -16.80 -27.10
CA TYR A 42 -18.12 -17.73 -26.91
C TYR A 42 -19.31 -17.42 -27.84
N ASP A 43 -19.73 -16.16 -27.92
CA ASP A 43 -20.88 -15.73 -28.72
C ASP A 43 -20.67 -15.99 -30.24
N ILE A 44 -19.43 -15.94 -30.72
CA ILE A 44 -19.09 -16.30 -32.12
C ILE A 44 -18.85 -17.81 -32.32
N GLY A 45 -18.95 -18.62 -31.26
CA GLY A 45 -18.75 -20.07 -31.26
C GLY A 45 -17.30 -20.50 -31.47
N PHE A 46 -16.32 -19.67 -31.07
CA PHE A 46 -14.91 -20.06 -31.04
C PHE A 46 -14.56 -20.81 -29.75
N LEU A 47 -15.07 -20.33 -28.61
CA LEU A 47 -14.94 -20.97 -27.30
C LEU A 47 -16.21 -21.76 -26.94
N SER A 48 -16.05 -22.84 -26.18
CA SER A 48 -17.18 -23.62 -25.63
C SER A 48 -17.74 -23.02 -24.34
N SER A 49 -17.04 -22.07 -23.73
CA SER A 49 -17.48 -21.34 -22.52
C SER A 49 -16.90 -19.92 -22.53
N ASP A 50 -17.63 -18.97 -21.93
CA ASP A 50 -17.18 -17.58 -21.73
C ASP A 50 -16.30 -17.40 -20.48
N GLU A 51 -16.00 -18.50 -19.76
CA GLU A 51 -15.21 -18.49 -18.54
C GLU A 51 -13.76 -18.03 -18.78
N VAL A 52 -13.22 -17.31 -17.78
CA VAL A 52 -11.82 -16.87 -17.75
C VAL A 52 -11.11 -17.57 -16.60
N VAL A 53 -10.17 -18.45 -16.93
CA VAL A 53 -9.26 -19.11 -16.00
C VAL A 53 -8.11 -18.14 -15.70
N THR A 54 -8.07 -17.63 -14.47
CA THR A 54 -6.98 -16.75 -14.02
C THR A 54 -5.81 -17.55 -13.50
N CYS A 55 -4.61 -17.23 -13.96
CA CYS A 55 -3.37 -17.89 -13.64
C CYS A 55 -2.34 -16.84 -13.22
N SER A 56 -1.69 -17.03 -12.07
CA SER A 56 -0.50 -16.27 -11.68
C SER A 56 0.77 -17.03 -12.04
N VAL A 57 1.92 -16.35 -12.08
CA VAL A 57 3.21 -17.00 -12.37
C VAL A 57 3.52 -18.16 -11.41
N THR A 58 3.11 -18.06 -10.15
CA THR A 58 3.23 -19.14 -9.15
C THR A 58 2.43 -20.41 -9.48
N ASN A 59 1.40 -20.31 -10.34
CA ASN A 59 0.67 -21.48 -10.84
C ASN A 59 1.41 -22.17 -12.00
N LEU A 60 2.37 -21.49 -12.62
CA LEU A 60 3.16 -22.01 -13.74
C LEU A 60 4.49 -22.60 -13.27
N THR A 61 5.12 -21.99 -12.26
CA THR A 61 6.40 -22.46 -11.71
C THR A 61 6.20 -23.37 -10.49
N GLY A 62 7.11 -24.33 -10.29
CA GLY A 62 7.16 -25.17 -9.09
C GLY A 62 8.44 -24.92 -8.28
N GLU A 63 8.41 -25.23 -6.98
CA GLU A 63 9.58 -25.14 -6.09
C GLU A 63 10.70 -26.13 -6.46
N LEU A 64 10.43 -27.08 -7.35
CA LEU A 64 11.33 -28.15 -7.80
C LEU A 64 11.39 -28.19 -9.34
N SER A 65 12.60 -28.26 -9.91
CA SER A 65 12.93 -28.08 -11.34
C SER A 65 12.30 -29.05 -12.33
N ARG A 66 11.47 -30.00 -11.89
CA ARG A 66 10.75 -30.96 -12.75
C ARG A 66 9.24 -30.78 -12.75
N HIS A 67 8.72 -29.80 -12.03
CA HIS A 67 7.27 -29.59 -11.89
C HIS A 67 6.74 -28.45 -12.76
N THR A 68 7.61 -27.63 -13.34
CA THR A 68 7.23 -26.49 -14.19
C THR A 68 6.42 -26.94 -15.41
N GLY A 69 6.94 -27.90 -16.18
CA GLY A 69 6.28 -28.40 -17.38
C GLY A 69 4.84 -28.89 -17.15
N PRO A 70 4.64 -29.87 -16.25
CA PRO A 70 3.29 -30.36 -15.90
C PRO A 70 2.34 -29.27 -15.38
N ARG A 71 2.85 -28.27 -14.65
CA ARG A 71 2.03 -27.15 -14.17
C ARG A 71 1.54 -26.26 -15.29
N VAL A 72 2.41 -25.93 -16.26
CA VAL A 72 2.03 -25.18 -17.47
C VAL A 72 0.95 -25.95 -18.23
N ILE A 73 1.16 -27.25 -18.50
CA ILE A 73 0.19 -28.10 -19.18
C ILE A 73 -1.15 -28.10 -18.45
N ASN A 74 -1.15 -28.26 -17.12
CA ASN A 74 -2.37 -28.26 -16.33
C ASN A 74 -3.17 -26.94 -16.48
N GLN A 75 -2.50 -25.79 -16.52
CA GLN A 75 -3.19 -24.50 -16.76
C GLN A 75 -3.80 -24.43 -18.17
N PHE A 76 -3.13 -25.00 -19.18
CA PHE A 76 -3.68 -25.10 -20.54
C PHE A 76 -4.87 -26.05 -20.62
N GLU A 77 -4.85 -27.17 -19.91
CA GLU A 77 -5.99 -28.08 -19.82
C GLU A 77 -7.20 -27.41 -19.16
N LEU A 78 -6.98 -26.67 -18.07
CA LEU A 78 -8.04 -25.88 -17.42
C LEU A 78 -8.61 -24.81 -18.35
N GLY A 79 -7.76 -24.17 -19.16
CA GLY A 79 -8.13 -23.12 -20.11
C GLY A 79 -8.68 -23.63 -21.45
N LEU A 80 -8.66 -24.94 -21.73
CA LEU A 80 -9.09 -25.49 -23.01
C LEU A 80 -10.58 -25.17 -23.25
N GLY A 81 -10.89 -24.60 -24.42
CA GLY A 81 -12.25 -24.13 -24.75
C GLY A 81 -12.68 -22.85 -24.00
N LYS A 82 -11.77 -22.21 -23.26
CA LYS A 82 -11.98 -21.01 -22.43
C LYS A 82 -10.90 -19.94 -22.70
N VAL A 83 -10.89 -18.87 -21.90
CA VAL A 83 -9.78 -17.91 -21.84
C VAL A 83 -8.83 -18.30 -20.69
N LEU A 84 -7.54 -18.49 -20.99
CA LEU A 84 -6.47 -18.55 -20.00
C LEU A 84 -5.83 -17.16 -19.86
N PHE A 85 -6.02 -16.52 -18.71
CA PHE A 85 -5.51 -15.19 -18.40
C PHE A 85 -4.35 -15.27 -17.41
N ILE A 86 -3.14 -15.01 -17.89
CA ILE A 86 -1.90 -15.05 -17.10
C ILE A 86 -1.59 -13.62 -16.62
N ASP A 87 -1.83 -13.35 -15.35
CA ASP A 87 -1.62 -12.03 -14.75
C ASP A 87 -0.18 -11.85 -14.25
N GLU A 88 0.30 -10.61 -14.28
CA GLU A 88 1.68 -10.22 -13.97
C GLU A 88 2.73 -11.08 -14.71
N ALA A 89 2.50 -11.35 -15.99
CA ALA A 89 3.33 -12.24 -16.80
C ALA A 89 4.80 -11.80 -16.91
N TYR A 90 5.09 -10.51 -16.77
CA TYR A 90 6.45 -9.97 -16.71
C TYR A 90 7.30 -10.54 -15.57
N ARG A 91 6.68 -11.12 -14.53
CA ARG A 91 7.42 -11.79 -13.45
C ARG A 91 8.17 -13.04 -13.90
N LEU A 92 7.97 -13.48 -15.15
CA LEU A 92 8.74 -14.55 -15.78
C LEU A 92 10.17 -14.11 -16.20
N ILE A 93 10.58 -12.85 -15.98
CA ILE A 93 11.81 -12.29 -16.55
C ILE A 93 13.14 -12.85 -15.98
N ASP A 94 13.23 -13.37 -14.74
CA ASP A 94 14.55 -13.36 -14.06
C ASP A 94 15.02 -14.64 -13.31
N ASP A 95 14.60 -15.85 -13.72
CA ASP A 95 15.20 -17.08 -13.17
C ASP A 95 15.26 -18.23 -14.18
N SER A 96 16.17 -19.17 -13.96
CA SER A 96 16.28 -20.47 -14.61
C SER A 96 14.94 -21.24 -14.68
N PHE A 97 14.17 -21.24 -13.59
CA PHE A 97 12.83 -21.86 -13.54
C PHE A 97 11.79 -21.12 -14.39
N HIS A 98 11.88 -19.78 -14.45
CA HIS A 98 10.96 -18.98 -15.24
C HIS A 98 11.25 -19.10 -16.75
N LYS A 99 12.52 -19.32 -17.15
CA LYS A 99 12.89 -19.65 -18.53
C LYS A 99 12.32 -21.00 -18.99
N GLU A 100 12.35 -22.02 -18.13
CA GLU A 100 11.71 -23.31 -18.39
C GLU A 100 10.19 -23.14 -18.61
N ALA A 101 9.53 -22.34 -17.76
CA ALA A 101 8.10 -22.06 -17.89
C ALA A 101 7.76 -21.36 -19.21
N ILE A 102 8.57 -20.39 -19.66
CA ILE A 102 8.40 -19.74 -20.96
C ILE A 102 8.59 -20.75 -22.10
N GLY A 103 9.62 -21.58 -22.01
CA GLY A 103 9.90 -22.63 -22.99
C GLY A 103 8.71 -23.58 -23.17
N GLU A 104 8.19 -24.11 -22.05
CA GLU A 104 7.03 -25.00 -22.08
C GLU A 104 5.76 -24.27 -22.54
N LEU A 105 5.54 -23.02 -22.12
CA LEU A 105 4.38 -22.24 -22.55
C LEU A 105 4.38 -22.07 -24.08
N VAL A 106 5.54 -21.71 -24.65
CA VAL A 106 5.69 -21.59 -26.10
C VAL A 106 5.50 -22.95 -26.80
N ASP A 107 6.04 -24.04 -26.25
CA ASP A 107 5.87 -25.40 -26.80
C ASP A 107 4.40 -25.83 -26.79
N VAL A 108 3.73 -25.72 -25.65
CA VAL A 108 2.33 -26.11 -25.47
C VAL A 108 1.41 -25.33 -26.42
N MET A 109 1.67 -24.03 -26.63
CA MET A 109 0.92 -23.21 -27.59
C MET A 109 1.03 -23.70 -29.05
N THR A 110 2.05 -24.48 -29.41
CA THR A 110 2.17 -25.04 -30.77
C THR A 110 1.41 -26.36 -30.95
N LYS A 111 1.00 -27.02 -29.87
CA LYS A 111 0.33 -28.32 -29.94
C LYS A 111 -1.09 -28.15 -30.51
N PRO A 112 -1.51 -28.92 -31.53
CA PRO A 112 -2.83 -28.79 -32.18
C PRO A 112 -4.02 -28.90 -31.23
N ARG A 113 -3.85 -29.56 -30.08
CA ARG A 113 -4.86 -29.66 -29.03
C ARG A 113 -5.25 -28.28 -28.49
N TYR A 114 -4.27 -27.38 -28.29
CA TYR A 114 -4.50 -26.07 -27.67
C TYR A 114 -4.57 -24.94 -28.70
N ALA A 115 -3.75 -25.00 -29.75
CA ALA A 115 -3.72 -23.99 -30.80
C ALA A 115 -5.13 -23.80 -31.41
N HIS A 116 -5.61 -22.55 -31.41
CA HIS A 116 -6.93 -22.17 -31.92
C HIS A 116 -8.15 -22.85 -31.23
N ASN A 117 -7.96 -23.50 -30.07
CA ASN A 117 -9.04 -24.13 -29.29
C ASN A 117 -9.23 -23.48 -27.90
N MET A 118 -8.51 -22.39 -27.64
CA MET A 118 -8.63 -21.55 -26.44
C MET A 118 -8.12 -20.15 -26.76
N VAL A 119 -8.31 -19.21 -25.84
CA VAL A 119 -7.67 -17.88 -25.91
C VAL A 119 -6.64 -17.76 -24.79
N VAL A 120 -5.42 -17.33 -25.10
CA VAL A 120 -4.36 -17.08 -24.12
C VAL A 120 -4.09 -15.59 -24.04
N ILE A 121 -4.07 -15.03 -22.84
CA ILE A 121 -3.82 -13.60 -22.60
C ILE A 121 -2.69 -13.46 -21.59
N LEU A 122 -1.58 -12.82 -21.99
CA LEU A 122 -0.54 -12.36 -21.07
C LEU A 122 -0.85 -10.94 -20.63
N ALA A 123 -0.92 -10.67 -19.32
CA ALA A 123 -1.22 -9.35 -18.80
C ALA A 123 -0.11 -8.82 -17.89
N GLY A 124 0.12 -7.51 -17.94
CA GLY A 124 1.13 -6.86 -17.11
C GLY A 124 1.19 -5.34 -17.27
N HIS A 125 2.21 -4.74 -16.69
CA HIS A 125 2.56 -3.34 -16.88
C HIS A 125 3.28 -3.11 -18.21
N SER A 126 3.17 -1.90 -18.77
CA SER A 126 3.63 -1.63 -20.15
C SER A 126 5.11 -1.89 -20.36
N ASP A 127 5.96 -1.31 -19.52
CA ASP A 127 7.41 -1.33 -19.69
C ASP A 127 7.96 -2.74 -19.45
N GLU A 128 7.51 -3.40 -18.38
CA GLU A 128 7.95 -4.74 -18.00
C GLU A 128 7.45 -5.81 -18.99
N MET A 129 6.27 -5.65 -19.58
CA MET A 129 5.81 -6.56 -20.65
C MET A 129 6.61 -6.36 -21.95
N GLU A 130 7.03 -5.14 -22.24
CA GLU A 130 7.90 -4.87 -23.40
C GLU A 130 9.26 -5.52 -23.21
N GLU A 131 9.84 -5.42 -22.01
CA GLU A 131 11.07 -6.12 -21.62
C GLU A 131 10.93 -7.65 -21.75
N LEU A 132 9.84 -8.24 -21.23
CA LEU A 132 9.58 -9.68 -21.34
C LEU A 132 9.61 -10.17 -22.81
N LEU A 133 8.91 -9.43 -23.69
CA LEU A 133 8.79 -9.77 -25.11
C LEU A 133 10.09 -9.53 -25.87
N MET A 134 10.91 -8.55 -25.48
CA MET A 134 12.23 -8.33 -26.04
C MET A 134 13.21 -9.46 -25.67
N LEU A 135 13.20 -9.89 -24.41
CA LEU A 135 14.07 -10.96 -23.92
C LEU A 135 13.69 -12.34 -24.45
N ASN A 136 12.43 -12.55 -24.85
CA ASN A 136 11.91 -13.85 -25.28
C ASN A 136 11.26 -13.78 -26.69
N PRO A 137 12.06 -13.95 -27.76
CA PRO A 137 11.55 -13.98 -29.13
C PRO A 137 10.47 -15.05 -29.38
N GLY A 138 10.54 -16.16 -28.64
CA GLY A 138 9.51 -17.19 -28.61
C GLY A 138 8.14 -16.62 -28.26
N LEU A 139 8.01 -15.92 -27.13
CA LEU A 139 6.75 -15.25 -26.75
C LEU A 139 6.34 -14.20 -27.77
N ARG A 140 7.26 -13.32 -28.18
CA ARG A 140 6.95 -12.24 -29.14
C ARG A 140 6.35 -12.76 -30.45
N SER A 141 6.85 -13.88 -30.97
CA SER A 141 6.35 -14.47 -32.21
C SER A 141 4.98 -15.15 -32.06
N ARG A 142 4.63 -15.67 -30.88
CA ARG A 142 3.34 -16.36 -30.63
C ARG A 142 2.25 -15.42 -30.13
N PHE A 143 2.60 -14.22 -29.66
CA PHE A 143 1.67 -13.20 -29.19
C PHE A 143 1.73 -11.92 -30.05
N PRO A 144 1.31 -11.96 -31.33
CA PRO A 144 1.40 -10.82 -32.23
C PRO A 144 0.36 -9.73 -31.93
N THR A 145 -0.72 -10.05 -31.21
CA THR A 145 -1.80 -9.10 -30.94
C THR A 145 -1.61 -8.44 -29.57
N VAL A 146 -1.26 -7.16 -29.58
CA VAL A 146 -1.08 -6.36 -28.37
C VAL A 146 -2.25 -5.40 -28.21
N LEU A 147 -2.88 -5.41 -27.03
CA LEU A 147 -3.86 -4.41 -26.61
C LEU A 147 -3.24 -3.58 -25.50
N GLU A 148 -3.13 -2.27 -25.76
CA GLU A 148 -2.65 -1.30 -24.79
C GLU A 148 -3.83 -0.68 -24.04
N PHE A 149 -3.69 -0.61 -22.72
CA PHE A 149 -4.67 -0.07 -21.80
C PHE A 149 -4.11 1.21 -21.20
N PRO A 150 -4.32 2.38 -21.84
CA PRO A 150 -3.79 3.63 -21.33
C PRO A 150 -4.38 3.96 -19.96
N GLN A 151 -3.71 4.86 -19.25
CA GLN A 151 -4.26 5.43 -18.02
C GLN A 151 -5.58 6.13 -18.32
N MET A 152 -6.60 5.91 -17.47
CA MET A 152 -7.92 6.49 -17.70
C MET A 152 -7.87 8.01 -17.57
N ALA A 153 -8.47 8.71 -18.52
CA ALA A 153 -8.62 10.15 -18.47
C ALA A 153 -9.54 10.57 -17.29
N PRO A 154 -9.41 11.80 -16.76
CA PRO A 154 -10.27 12.30 -15.68
C PRO A 154 -11.76 12.13 -15.97
N GLU A 155 -12.19 12.35 -17.22
CA GLU A 155 -13.59 12.20 -17.64
C GLU A 155 -14.06 10.75 -17.62
N GLU A 156 -13.17 9.81 -17.92
CA GLU A 156 -13.46 8.37 -17.86
C GLU A 156 -13.55 7.88 -16.42
N CYS A 157 -12.66 8.37 -15.54
CA CYS A 157 -12.72 8.16 -14.10
C CYS A 157 -14.03 8.69 -13.51
N LEU A 158 -14.47 9.88 -13.91
CA LEU A 158 -15.75 10.45 -13.47
C LEU A 158 -16.94 9.59 -13.94
N LYS A 159 -16.98 9.19 -15.22
CA LYS A 159 -18.02 8.29 -15.75
C LYS A 159 -18.07 6.95 -15.01
N LEU A 160 -16.89 6.39 -14.69
CA LEU A 160 -16.81 5.15 -13.92
C LEU A 160 -17.33 5.35 -12.49
N LEU A 161 -16.97 6.45 -11.85
CA LEU A 161 -17.44 6.81 -10.51
C LEU A 161 -18.97 6.94 -10.46
N GLU A 162 -19.56 7.69 -11.40
CA GLU A 162 -21.01 7.84 -11.56
C GLU A 162 -21.70 6.48 -11.76
N LYS A 163 -21.10 5.60 -12.57
CA LYS A 163 -21.62 4.25 -12.81
C LYS A 163 -21.55 3.36 -11.56
N LEU A 164 -20.50 3.48 -10.75
CA LEU A 164 -20.37 2.71 -9.52
C LEU A 164 -21.37 3.19 -8.46
N LEU A 165 -21.59 4.49 -8.36
CA LEU A 165 -22.54 5.08 -7.42
C LEU A 165 -24.00 4.87 -7.84
N SER A 166 -24.32 4.88 -9.13
CA SER A 166 -25.68 4.58 -9.60
C SER A 166 -26.12 3.15 -9.29
N LYS A 167 -25.20 2.17 -9.30
CA LYS A 167 -25.47 0.80 -8.83
C LYS A 167 -25.85 0.73 -7.35
N LEU A 168 -25.50 1.75 -6.59
CA LEU A 168 -25.79 1.90 -5.16
C LEU A 168 -27.02 2.79 -4.92
N ASN A 169 -27.77 3.12 -5.99
CA ASN A 169 -28.87 4.08 -6.00
C ASN A 169 -28.47 5.48 -5.53
N ILE A 170 -27.20 5.83 -5.61
CA ILE A 170 -26.69 7.17 -5.36
C ILE A 170 -26.58 7.88 -6.70
N SER A 171 -27.51 8.80 -6.97
CA SER A 171 -27.43 9.67 -8.14
C SER A 171 -26.60 10.90 -7.82
N LEU A 172 -25.58 11.14 -8.61
CA LEU A 172 -24.77 12.34 -8.55
C LEU A 172 -25.19 13.28 -9.67
N SER A 173 -25.74 14.45 -9.37
CA SER A 173 -26.01 15.48 -10.38
C SER A 173 -24.73 16.25 -10.80
N ILE A 174 -23.58 15.56 -10.89
CA ILE A 174 -22.30 16.19 -11.28
C ILE A 174 -22.33 16.59 -12.77
N SER A 175 -23.23 15.99 -13.57
CA SER A 175 -23.27 16.20 -15.01
C SER A 175 -23.90 17.53 -15.48
N THR A 176 -24.40 18.42 -14.60
CA THR A 176 -25.32 19.51 -15.03
C THR A 176 -24.85 20.96 -14.83
N THR A 177 -23.70 21.24 -14.19
CA THR A 177 -23.23 22.62 -14.00
C THR A 177 -21.73 22.74 -14.25
N GLY A 178 -21.32 23.62 -15.16
CA GLY A 178 -19.97 23.72 -15.71
C GLY A 178 -18.85 23.86 -14.67
N GLU A 179 -19.04 24.64 -13.62
CA GLU A 179 -18.01 24.90 -12.61
C GLU A 179 -17.71 23.68 -11.72
N HIS A 180 -18.74 22.92 -11.30
CA HIS A 180 -18.55 21.76 -10.41
C HIS A 180 -17.93 20.56 -11.12
N LYS A 181 -18.31 20.33 -12.38
CA LYS A 181 -17.67 19.30 -13.20
C LYS A 181 -16.19 19.61 -13.37
N VAL A 182 -15.83 20.88 -13.59
CA VAL A 182 -14.43 21.31 -13.68
C VAL A 182 -13.70 21.03 -12.35
N ALA A 183 -14.26 21.41 -11.21
CA ALA A 183 -13.64 21.14 -9.91
C ALA A 183 -13.38 19.65 -9.66
N VAL A 184 -14.35 18.77 -9.92
CA VAL A 184 -14.18 17.31 -9.76
C VAL A 184 -13.16 16.75 -10.74
N LEU A 185 -13.14 17.22 -11.99
CA LEU A 185 -12.14 16.80 -12.98
C LEU A 185 -10.73 17.26 -12.59
N ASP A 186 -10.58 18.47 -12.04
CA ASP A 186 -9.29 18.97 -11.53
C ASP A 186 -8.77 18.10 -10.39
N VAL A 187 -9.65 17.71 -9.47
CA VAL A 187 -9.34 16.75 -8.39
C VAL A 187 -8.92 15.40 -8.95
N LEU A 188 -9.68 14.83 -9.88
CA LEU A 188 -9.34 13.55 -10.50
C LEU A 188 -8.02 13.62 -11.27
N LYS A 189 -7.73 14.75 -11.90
CA LYS A 189 -6.45 14.99 -12.58
C LYS A 189 -5.28 14.97 -11.60
N GLN A 190 -5.40 15.64 -10.45
CA GLN A 190 -4.38 15.58 -9.40
C GLN A 190 -4.17 14.16 -8.87
N LEU A 191 -5.25 13.38 -8.71
CA LEU A 191 -5.16 11.98 -8.30
C LEU A 191 -4.49 11.10 -9.36
N ILE A 192 -4.79 11.33 -10.65
CA ILE A 192 -4.19 10.61 -11.79
C ILE A 192 -2.67 10.86 -11.86
N ASP A 193 -2.24 12.10 -11.60
CA ASP A 193 -0.83 12.50 -11.61
C ASP A 193 -0.06 12.01 -10.35
N SER A 194 -0.76 11.40 -9.39
CA SER A 194 -0.23 10.95 -8.12
C SER A 194 0.50 9.59 -8.24
N LYS A 195 1.65 9.42 -7.55
CA LYS A 195 2.36 8.13 -7.47
C LYS A 195 1.49 7.04 -6.82
N GLY A 196 1.32 5.91 -7.51
CA GLY A 196 0.53 4.79 -6.99
C GLY A 196 -0.95 4.83 -7.36
N TRP A 197 -1.39 5.79 -8.17
CA TRP A 197 -2.72 5.77 -8.77
C TRP A 197 -2.94 4.49 -9.60
N ALA A 198 -3.91 3.68 -9.18
CA ALA A 198 -4.30 2.41 -9.78
C ALA A 198 -5.62 2.50 -10.56
N SER A 199 -5.88 3.66 -11.20
CA SER A 199 -6.99 3.88 -12.13
C SER A 199 -8.33 3.38 -11.58
N GLY A 200 -8.94 2.35 -12.18
CA GLY A 200 -10.28 1.90 -11.83
C GLY A 200 -10.38 1.26 -10.45
N ARG A 201 -9.26 0.78 -9.89
CA ARG A 201 -9.23 0.29 -8.50
C ARG A 201 -9.44 1.45 -7.53
N ASP A 202 -8.76 2.57 -7.76
CA ASP A 202 -8.87 3.75 -6.92
C ASP A 202 -10.20 4.45 -7.13
N VAL A 203 -10.72 4.52 -8.35
CA VAL A 203 -12.10 5.01 -8.59
C VAL A 203 -13.13 4.16 -7.84
N LYS A 204 -12.91 2.84 -7.71
CA LYS A 204 -13.77 1.99 -6.89
C LYS A 204 -13.60 2.28 -5.40
N ALA A 205 -12.38 2.50 -4.92
CA ALA A 205 -12.14 2.92 -3.54
C ALA A 205 -12.81 4.26 -3.23
N LEU A 206 -12.72 5.24 -4.14
CA LEU A 206 -13.44 6.52 -4.08
C LEU A 206 -14.94 6.31 -3.94
N SER A 207 -15.54 5.45 -4.78
CA SER A 207 -16.97 5.16 -4.70
C SER A 207 -17.40 4.57 -3.34
N GLN A 208 -16.57 3.72 -2.74
CA GLN A 208 -16.84 3.13 -1.44
C GLN A 208 -16.70 4.15 -0.31
N ALA A 209 -15.71 5.04 -0.39
CA ALA A 209 -15.53 6.11 0.58
C ALA A 209 -16.71 7.10 0.56
N ILE A 210 -17.16 7.49 -0.64
CA ILE A 210 -18.36 8.33 -0.83
C ILE A 210 -19.60 7.63 -0.23
N MET A 211 -19.77 6.33 -0.48
CA MET A 211 -20.86 5.55 0.12
C MET A 211 -20.79 5.55 1.65
N ASN A 212 -19.63 5.31 2.25
CA ASN A 212 -19.46 5.26 3.69
C ASN A 212 -19.82 6.61 4.33
N LEU A 213 -19.42 7.73 3.71
CA LEU A 213 -19.81 9.06 4.16
C LEU A 213 -21.33 9.28 4.06
N PHE A 214 -21.95 8.76 2.99
CA PHE A 214 -23.38 8.91 2.75
C PHE A 214 -24.19 8.17 3.82
N LEU A 215 -23.76 6.95 4.17
CA LEU A 215 -24.39 6.13 5.21
C LEU A 215 -24.20 6.70 6.62
N ARG A 216 -23.01 7.24 6.93
CA ARG A 216 -22.70 7.83 8.24
C ARG A 216 -23.56 9.07 8.54
N LYS A 217 -23.83 9.92 7.55
CA LYS A 217 -24.54 11.19 7.77
C LYS A 217 -26.05 11.08 8.05
N ARG A 218 -26.69 9.90 7.96
CA ARG A 218 -28.16 9.66 8.21
C ARG A 218 -29.02 10.92 8.02
N VAL A 219 -28.94 11.53 6.84
CA VAL A 219 -29.75 12.70 6.51
C VAL A 219 -31.21 12.24 6.58
N ARG A 220 -31.96 12.72 7.57
CA ARG A 220 -33.42 12.73 7.53
C ARG A 220 -33.77 13.46 6.24
N LEU A 221 -34.18 12.72 5.20
CA LEU A 221 -34.70 13.22 3.93
C LEU A 221 -35.92 14.11 4.20
N LYS A 222 -35.69 15.36 4.59
CA LYS A 222 -36.76 16.36 4.68
C LYS A 222 -36.45 17.69 4.03
N ARG A 223 -35.21 17.97 3.63
CA ARG A 223 -34.91 19.04 2.67
C ARG A 223 -33.77 18.62 1.79
N SER A 224 -33.94 18.84 0.49
CA SER A 224 -32.94 18.79 -0.57
C SER A 224 -31.61 19.36 -0.07
N LEU A 225 -30.70 18.51 0.39
CA LEU A 225 -29.29 18.86 0.49
C LEU A 225 -28.77 18.91 -0.93
N ASP A 226 -28.18 20.03 -1.29
CA ASP A 226 -27.53 20.20 -2.58
C ASP A 226 -26.45 19.11 -2.68
N GLN A 227 -26.65 18.12 -3.56
CA GLN A 227 -25.80 16.92 -3.68
C GLN A 227 -24.32 17.24 -4.01
N LYS A 228 -24.03 18.52 -4.28
CA LYS A 228 -22.78 19.11 -4.76
C LYS A 228 -21.71 19.20 -3.68
N ASP A 229 -22.04 19.73 -2.50
CA ASP A 229 -21.07 19.90 -1.41
C ASP A 229 -20.56 18.55 -0.93
N PHE A 230 -21.44 17.54 -0.91
CA PHE A 230 -21.17 16.20 -0.42
C PHE A 230 -20.05 15.47 -1.19
N VAL A 231 -19.93 15.68 -2.51
CA VAL A 231 -18.91 15.00 -3.32
C VAL A 231 -17.55 15.63 -3.13
N ILE A 232 -17.47 16.97 -3.17
CA ILE A 232 -16.22 17.68 -2.94
C ILE A 232 -15.74 17.42 -1.50
N GLU A 233 -16.65 17.45 -0.53
CA GLU A 233 -16.40 17.10 0.87
C GLU A 233 -15.91 15.65 1.04
N ALA A 234 -16.39 14.72 0.20
CA ALA A 234 -15.94 13.33 0.22
C ALA A 234 -14.61 13.09 -0.50
N LEU A 235 -14.30 13.89 -1.53
CA LEU A 235 -13.08 13.78 -2.31
C LEU A 235 -11.88 14.45 -1.64
N CYS A 236 -12.08 15.56 -0.90
CA CYS A 236 -10.99 16.28 -0.21
C CYS A 236 -10.21 15.41 0.79
N PRO A 237 -10.84 14.62 1.68
CA PRO A 237 -10.10 13.73 2.59
C PRO A 237 -9.30 12.64 1.86
N ILE A 238 -9.75 12.23 0.67
CA ILE A 238 -9.07 11.22 -0.13
C ILE A 238 -7.92 11.83 -0.93
N LEU A 239 -8.07 13.08 -1.38
CA LEU A 239 -6.96 13.89 -1.89
C LEU A 239 -5.88 14.07 -0.82
N ASP A 240 -6.25 14.37 0.42
CA ASP A 240 -5.29 14.48 1.53
C ASP A 240 -4.56 13.15 1.75
N GLN A 241 -5.28 12.01 1.75
CA GLN A 241 -4.69 10.66 1.86
C GLN A 241 -3.77 10.30 0.67
N VAL A 242 -4.12 10.67 -0.55
CA VAL A 242 -3.34 10.34 -1.76
C VAL A 242 -2.13 11.27 -1.90
N GLN A 243 -2.26 12.54 -1.53
CA GLN A 243 -1.11 13.45 -1.43
C GLN A 243 -0.14 13.02 -0.33
N ASP A 244 -0.62 12.41 0.75
CA ASP A 244 0.23 11.82 1.80
C ASP A 244 1.00 10.57 1.33
N ASN A 245 0.43 9.75 0.44
CA ASN A 245 1.07 8.53 -0.08
C ASN A 245 2.13 8.77 -1.17
N THR A 246 2.13 9.96 -1.79
CA THR A 246 3.00 10.28 -2.95
C THR A 246 4.22 11.11 -2.60
N ARG A 247 4.21 11.72 -1.41
CA ARG A 247 5.38 12.36 -0.84
C ARG A 247 6.13 11.33 -0.03
N SER A 248 7.42 11.18 -0.34
CA SER A 248 8.40 10.57 0.56
C SER A 248 8.08 10.88 2.02
N ALA A 249 7.80 9.86 2.84
CA ALA A 249 7.54 9.93 4.28
C ALA A 249 6.92 11.27 4.71
N SER A 250 5.61 11.42 4.54
CA SER A 250 4.88 12.61 4.95
C SER A 250 5.20 12.99 6.41
N ILE A 251 5.55 14.26 6.59
CA ILE A 251 5.47 14.92 7.90
C ILE A 251 4.00 15.34 8.00
N SER A 252 3.19 14.64 8.79
CA SER A 252 1.85 15.13 9.10
C SER A 252 1.98 16.38 9.97
N ILE A 253 1.74 17.54 9.37
CA ILE A 253 1.66 18.83 10.06
C ILE A 253 0.18 19.08 10.36
N GLY A 254 -0.24 18.89 11.60
CA GLY A 254 -1.51 19.47 12.06
C GLY A 254 -1.33 20.98 12.22
N VAL A 255 -1.66 21.77 11.18
CA VAL A 255 -1.73 23.23 11.30
C VAL A 255 -3.13 23.60 11.80
N LEU A 256 -3.22 24.06 13.04
CA LEU A 256 -4.33 24.93 13.46
C LEU A 256 -3.73 26.31 13.79
N HIS A 257 -4.42 27.34 13.31
CA HIS A 257 -4.03 28.74 13.43
C HIS A 257 -3.76 29.10 14.91
N HIS A 258 -2.62 29.76 15.16
CA HIS A 258 -2.09 30.19 16.47
C HIS A 258 -1.52 29.11 17.42
N GLY A 259 -0.31 28.63 17.08
CA GLY A 259 0.75 28.40 18.08
C GLY A 259 0.74 27.08 18.85
N GLU A 260 1.63 26.18 18.43
CA GLU A 260 1.96 24.84 18.98
C GLU A 260 1.14 23.64 18.47
N VAL A 261 1.84 22.53 18.22
CA VAL A 261 1.39 21.40 17.40
C VAL A 261 1.72 20.11 18.15
N ILE A 262 0.75 19.19 18.21
CA ILE A 262 0.99 17.81 18.65
C ILE A 262 1.48 17.03 17.43
N PHE A 263 2.74 16.61 17.44
CA PHE A 263 3.26 15.72 16.41
C PHE A 263 3.02 14.26 16.79
N THR A 264 2.63 13.48 15.78
CA THR A 264 2.72 12.02 15.81
C THR A 264 3.67 11.59 14.69
N ARG A 265 4.64 10.68 14.85
CA ARG A 265 5.30 10.13 16.06
C ARG A 265 6.46 9.17 15.66
N SER A 266 6.36 8.43 14.55
CA SER A 266 7.26 7.31 14.21
C SER A 266 8.75 7.58 13.92
N ARG A 267 9.15 8.76 13.43
CA ARG A 267 10.57 8.96 13.00
C ARG A 267 11.55 9.13 14.17
N PHE A 268 11.11 9.63 15.32
CA PHE A 268 11.99 9.74 16.49
C PHE A 268 12.38 8.36 17.00
N THR A 269 11.42 7.45 17.17
CA THR A 269 11.72 6.08 17.61
C THR A 269 12.61 5.36 16.60
N ALA A 270 12.35 5.50 15.29
CA ALA A 270 13.23 4.94 14.26
C ALA A 270 14.65 5.53 14.31
N ALA A 271 14.80 6.83 14.50
CA ALA A 271 16.09 7.48 14.62
C ALA A 271 16.84 7.08 15.90
N CYS A 272 16.14 7.06 17.04
CA CYS A 272 16.67 6.57 18.30
C CYS A 272 17.10 5.10 18.21
N ARG A 273 16.42 4.28 17.39
CA ARG A 273 16.85 2.92 17.09
C ARG A 273 18.07 2.86 16.17
N GLY A 274 18.15 3.75 15.18
CA GLY A 274 19.25 3.76 14.22
C GLY A 274 20.60 4.12 14.84
N ILE A 275 20.60 4.97 15.86
CA ILE A 275 21.81 5.38 16.58
C ILE A 275 22.59 4.18 17.17
N PRO A 276 22.04 3.36 18.06
CA PRO A 276 22.75 2.20 18.62
C PRO A 276 23.00 1.11 17.56
N VAL A 277 22.24 1.08 16.45
CA VAL A 277 22.56 0.19 15.33
C VAL A 277 23.82 0.65 14.59
N ASP A 278 23.96 1.95 14.33
CA ASP A 278 25.17 2.52 13.73
C ASP A 278 26.39 2.40 14.68
N GLU A 279 26.15 2.39 15.99
CA GLU A 279 27.17 2.14 17.02
C GLU A 279 27.54 0.65 17.17
N GLY A 280 26.82 -0.25 16.48
CA GLY A 280 27.04 -1.70 16.52
C GLY A 280 26.49 -2.39 17.78
N GLU A 281 25.73 -1.68 18.61
CA GLU A 281 25.13 -2.18 19.85
C GLU A 281 23.80 -2.92 19.60
N LEU A 282 23.12 -2.61 18.50
CA LEU A 282 21.85 -3.20 18.10
C LEU A 282 21.86 -3.60 16.63
N ASN A 283 20.94 -4.47 16.24
CA ASN A 283 20.76 -4.89 14.86
C ASN A 283 19.31 -4.70 14.38
N TRP A 284 19.13 -4.34 13.11
CA TRP A 284 17.81 -4.13 12.50
C TRP A 284 17.03 -5.44 12.30
N ILE A 285 17.73 -6.52 11.96
CA ILE A 285 17.17 -7.82 11.56
C ILE A 285 17.27 -8.87 12.66
N GLU A 286 17.94 -8.57 13.77
CA GLU A 286 17.91 -9.45 14.93
C GLU A 286 16.48 -9.47 15.53
N PRO A 287 15.97 -10.66 15.91
CA PRO A 287 14.65 -10.75 16.52
C PRO A 287 14.51 -9.89 17.78
N ILE A 288 13.38 -9.20 17.91
CA ILE A 288 13.08 -8.32 19.05
C ILE A 288 13.20 -9.08 20.38
N ARG A 289 12.85 -10.38 20.38
CA ARG A 289 12.96 -11.27 21.55
C ARG A 289 14.38 -11.43 22.10
N SER A 290 15.41 -11.16 21.30
CA SER A 290 16.81 -11.18 21.76
C SER A 290 17.08 -10.05 22.75
N TYR A 291 16.28 -8.99 22.72
CA TYR A 291 16.50 -7.80 23.53
C TYR A 291 15.48 -7.63 24.65
N ILE A 292 14.20 -7.91 24.39
CA ILE A 292 13.09 -7.76 25.35
C ILE A 292 12.28 -9.06 25.38
N PRO A 293 11.50 -9.37 26.45
CA PRO A 293 10.73 -10.62 26.58
C PRO A 293 9.47 -10.64 25.69
N PHE A 294 9.65 -10.37 24.40
CA PHE A 294 8.61 -10.32 23.42
C PHE A 294 8.28 -11.71 22.90
N THR A 295 7.00 -12.07 22.98
CA THR A 295 6.46 -13.33 22.47
C THR A 295 5.14 -13.07 21.74
N ASN A 296 4.65 -14.08 21.02
CA ASN A 296 3.25 -14.11 20.59
C ASN A 296 2.69 -15.49 20.91
N THR A 297 1.59 -15.49 21.66
CA THR A 297 0.95 -16.68 22.24
C THR A 297 0.00 -17.37 21.25
N VAL A 298 -0.45 -16.65 20.22
CA VAL A 298 -1.36 -17.16 19.19
C VAL A 298 -0.57 -17.80 18.05
N ASP A 299 0.53 -17.17 17.64
CA ASP A 299 1.49 -17.69 16.66
C ASP A 299 2.93 -17.47 17.15
N PRO A 300 3.55 -18.49 17.76
CA PRO A 300 4.92 -18.43 18.24
C PRO A 300 5.94 -18.11 17.14
N VAL A 301 5.68 -18.47 15.88
CA VAL A 301 6.60 -18.28 14.76
C VAL A 301 6.74 -16.80 14.41
N VAL A 302 5.66 -16.02 14.51
CA VAL A 302 5.72 -14.56 14.37
C VAL A 302 6.52 -13.95 15.52
N GLY A 303 6.31 -14.41 16.75
CA GLY A 303 7.08 -13.97 17.93
C GLY A 303 8.59 -14.24 17.79
N GLN A 304 8.96 -15.36 17.16
CA GLN A 304 10.35 -15.76 16.96
C GLN A 304 11.08 -14.95 15.87
N ARG A 305 10.36 -14.48 14.85
CA ARG A 305 10.93 -13.84 13.65
C ARG A 305 10.76 -12.32 13.61
N ALA A 306 9.92 -11.72 14.45
CA ALA A 306 9.67 -10.28 14.40
C ALA A 306 10.93 -9.48 14.75
N THR A 307 11.33 -8.57 13.87
CA THR A 307 12.52 -7.71 14.02
C THR A 307 12.11 -6.26 14.20
N SER A 308 13.03 -5.40 14.67
CA SER A 308 12.80 -3.95 14.73
C SER A 308 12.52 -3.37 13.34
N GLN A 309 13.13 -3.91 12.29
CA GLN A 309 12.83 -3.53 10.90
C GLN A 309 11.35 -3.77 10.55
N TYR A 310 10.78 -4.91 10.93
CA TYR A 310 9.37 -5.21 10.61
C TYR A 310 8.41 -4.39 11.46
N ALA A 311 8.76 -4.16 12.72
CA ALA A 311 8.00 -3.29 13.61
C ALA A 311 7.92 -1.86 13.06
N LEU A 312 9.06 -1.28 12.67
CA LEU A 312 9.16 0.09 12.19
C LEU A 312 8.69 0.27 10.73
N SER A 313 8.61 -0.81 9.95
CA SER A 313 8.06 -0.78 8.58
C SER A 313 6.59 -1.21 8.49
N HIS A 314 5.92 -1.41 9.63
CA HIS A 314 4.50 -1.81 9.67
C HIS A 314 4.20 -3.15 8.96
N ASN A 315 5.17 -4.07 8.92
CA ASN A 315 5.14 -5.28 8.11
C ASN A 315 5.05 -6.57 8.93
N ARG A 316 4.42 -6.51 10.11
CA ARG A 316 4.49 -7.59 11.12
C ARG A 316 3.33 -8.59 11.08
N GLY A 317 2.34 -8.37 10.22
CA GLY A 317 1.28 -9.35 9.97
C GLY A 317 0.32 -9.62 11.13
N LEU A 318 0.28 -8.78 12.18
CA LEU A 318 -0.68 -8.91 13.27
C LEU A 318 -1.99 -8.16 13.01
N ALA A 319 -3.03 -8.55 13.76
CA ALA A 319 -4.31 -7.88 13.82
C ALA A 319 -4.21 -6.37 14.08
N TYR A 320 -5.15 -5.66 13.45
CA TYR A 320 -5.28 -4.22 13.55
C TYR A 320 -5.71 -3.81 14.95
N MET A 321 -5.03 -2.81 15.50
CA MET A 321 -5.24 -2.33 16.87
C MET A 321 -5.20 -0.79 16.91
N ASP A 322 -5.37 -0.12 15.77
CA ASP A 322 -5.32 1.34 15.75
C ASP A 322 -6.59 1.88 16.41
N LEU A 323 -6.41 2.83 17.33
CA LEU A 323 -7.42 3.45 18.19
C LEU A 323 -7.99 2.59 19.33
N THR A 324 -7.75 1.28 19.42
CA THR A 324 -8.29 0.47 20.54
C THR A 324 -7.59 0.74 21.87
N TRP A 325 -6.53 1.53 21.85
CA TRP A 325 -5.83 2.04 23.03
C TRP A 325 -6.33 3.41 23.48
N LEU A 326 -7.24 4.03 22.73
CA LEU A 326 -7.77 5.36 22.97
C LEU A 326 -9.18 5.26 23.56
N GLY A 327 -9.39 5.87 24.72
CA GLY A 327 -10.69 5.96 25.38
C GLY A 327 -11.61 7.00 24.73
N VAL A 328 -12.87 7.03 25.19
CA VAL A 328 -13.91 7.94 24.68
C VAL A 328 -13.54 9.41 24.92
N GLU A 329 -12.79 9.69 25.99
CA GLU A 329 -12.29 11.03 26.34
C GLU A 329 -10.90 11.30 25.74
N CYS A 330 -10.45 10.45 24.81
CA CYS A 330 -9.11 10.42 24.22
C CYS A 330 -7.97 10.25 25.22
N ASP A 331 -8.27 9.68 26.38
CA ASP A 331 -7.31 9.15 27.34
C ASP A 331 -6.68 7.84 26.83
N SER A 332 -5.46 7.54 27.26
CA SER A 332 -4.84 6.25 26.97
C SER A 332 -5.47 5.22 27.90
N ILE A 333 -6.16 4.22 27.33
CA ILE A 333 -6.72 3.09 28.10
C ILE A 333 -5.78 1.88 28.12
N LEU A 334 -4.61 2.00 27.49
CA LEU A 334 -3.54 1.02 27.52
C LEU A 334 -2.29 1.60 28.18
N ASP A 335 -1.89 1.03 29.31
CA ASP A 335 -0.65 1.39 29.99
C ASP A 335 0.56 0.80 29.25
N LYS A 336 1.69 1.51 29.32
CA LYS A 336 3.00 1.08 28.82
C LYS A 336 3.41 -0.31 29.31
N LYS A 337 3.12 -0.62 30.58
CA LYS A 337 3.47 -1.91 31.22
C LYS A 337 2.73 -3.12 30.61
N ASP A 338 1.53 -2.90 30.08
CA ASP A 338 0.65 -3.95 29.55
C ASP A 338 0.87 -4.17 28.04
N LEU A 339 1.69 -3.33 27.40
CA LEU A 339 1.94 -3.32 25.96
C LEU A 339 2.35 -4.71 25.42
N LEU A 340 3.35 -5.34 26.04
CA LEU A 340 3.86 -6.64 25.58
C LEU A 340 2.81 -7.73 25.76
N GLU A 341 2.05 -7.70 26.86
CA GLU A 341 0.99 -8.67 27.14
C GLU A 341 -0.11 -8.58 26.08
N VAL A 342 -0.61 -7.37 25.79
CA VAL A 342 -1.65 -7.16 24.78
C VAL A 342 -1.18 -7.59 23.39
N ILE A 343 0.00 -7.14 22.96
CA ILE A 343 0.55 -7.47 21.64
C ILE A 343 0.81 -8.97 21.49
N SER A 344 1.17 -9.66 22.57
CA SER A 344 1.42 -11.10 22.54
C SER A 344 0.17 -11.92 22.22
N ARG A 345 -1.04 -11.36 22.43
CA ARG A 345 -2.33 -12.03 22.21
C ARG A 345 -3.00 -11.67 20.90
N LEU A 346 -2.43 -10.73 20.14
CA LEU A 346 -2.99 -10.36 18.84
C LEU A 346 -2.81 -11.52 17.84
N PRO A 347 -3.88 -11.94 17.14
CA PRO A 347 -3.77 -12.97 16.13
C PRO A 347 -3.01 -12.46 14.89
N PRO A 348 -2.27 -13.32 14.18
CA PRO A 348 -1.74 -12.99 12.87
C PRO A 348 -2.87 -12.87 11.84
N VAL A 349 -2.80 -11.85 11.00
CA VAL A 349 -3.70 -11.63 9.85
C VAL A 349 -3.01 -12.00 8.54
N ASN A 350 -1.69 -11.84 8.45
CA ASN A 350 -0.86 -12.21 7.30
C ASN A 350 0.51 -12.69 7.79
N ASP A 351 1.29 -13.34 6.92
CA ASP A 351 2.70 -13.57 7.21
C ASP A 351 3.49 -12.24 7.20
N LEU A 352 4.67 -12.24 7.84
CA LEU A 352 5.59 -11.11 7.88
C LEU A 352 5.94 -10.64 6.47
N ARG A 353 6.00 -9.32 6.25
CA ARG A 353 6.42 -8.66 5.00
C ARG A 353 5.45 -8.79 3.81
N ILE A 354 4.27 -9.38 3.99
CA ILE A 354 3.30 -9.54 2.89
C ILE A 354 2.48 -8.27 2.66
N VAL A 355 2.02 -7.62 3.74
CA VAL A 355 1.14 -6.45 3.65
C VAL A 355 1.56 -5.40 4.68
N PHE A 356 1.55 -4.13 4.25
CA PHE A 356 1.68 -2.98 5.15
C PHE A 356 0.42 -2.83 6.00
N HIS A 357 0.59 -2.79 7.32
CA HIS A 357 -0.49 -2.57 8.29
C HIS A 357 -0.03 -1.60 9.38
N TYR A 358 -0.53 -0.37 9.32
CA TYR A 358 -0.19 0.67 10.29
C TYR A 358 -0.49 0.21 11.73
N ASN A 359 0.48 0.38 12.63
CA ASN A 359 0.42 -0.18 13.97
C ASN A 359 1.35 0.57 14.94
N ASN A 360 0.76 1.44 15.77
CA ASN A 360 1.47 2.21 16.79
C ASN A 360 2.09 1.33 17.89
N CYS A 361 1.42 0.23 18.25
CA CYS A 361 1.86 -0.65 19.33
C CYS A 361 3.17 -1.38 18.99
N MET A 362 3.34 -1.83 17.74
CA MET A 362 4.62 -2.41 17.29
C MET A 362 5.73 -1.36 17.21
N TYR A 363 5.40 -0.12 16.86
CA TYR A 363 6.35 0.99 16.96
C TYR A 363 6.83 1.20 18.39
N ALA A 364 5.91 1.18 19.36
CA ALA A 364 6.24 1.25 20.78
C ALA A 364 7.07 0.06 21.28
N VAL A 365 6.84 -1.16 20.75
CA VAL A 365 7.72 -2.31 21.03
C VAL A 365 9.15 -2.04 20.58
N ALA A 366 9.37 -1.40 19.43
CA ALA A 366 10.71 -0.99 19.01
C ALA A 366 11.30 0.07 19.96
N GLY A 367 10.47 0.96 20.51
CA GLY A 367 10.84 1.90 21.57
C GLY A 367 11.28 1.21 22.87
N LEU A 368 10.57 0.16 23.30
CA LEU A 368 10.96 -0.64 24.48
C LEU A 368 12.35 -1.25 24.33
N VAL A 369 12.73 -1.66 23.12
CA VAL A 369 14.08 -2.20 22.90
C VAL A 369 15.14 -1.13 23.19
N ILE A 370 14.88 0.13 22.86
CA ILE A 370 15.80 1.24 23.15
C ILE A 370 15.91 1.45 24.66
N GLU A 371 14.79 1.39 25.40
CA GLU A 371 14.84 1.51 26.87
C GLU A 371 15.65 0.38 27.49
N GLN A 372 15.38 -0.86 27.07
CA GLN A 372 16.04 -2.05 27.58
C GLN A 372 17.54 -2.05 27.29
N GLN A 373 17.92 -1.61 26.09
CA GLN A 373 19.33 -1.56 25.69
C GLN A 373 20.08 -0.42 26.38
N SER A 374 19.46 0.75 26.49
CA SER A 374 20.13 1.94 27.03
C SER A 374 20.04 2.07 28.55
N GLY A 375 19.19 1.26 29.21
CA GLY A 375 18.98 1.30 30.66
C GLY A 375 18.29 2.56 31.18
N ARG A 376 17.68 3.36 30.28
CA ARG A 376 17.05 4.65 30.59
C ARG A 376 15.71 4.79 29.85
N PRO A 377 14.80 5.66 30.33
CA PRO A 377 13.56 5.96 29.63
C PRO A 377 13.81 6.45 28.20
N TRP A 378 12.93 6.08 27.28
CA TRP A 378 13.06 6.36 25.85
C TRP A 378 13.18 7.86 25.59
N TYR A 379 12.38 8.68 26.28
CA TYR A 379 12.44 10.13 26.11
C TYR A 379 13.79 10.72 26.55
N GLU A 380 14.43 10.20 27.60
CA GLU A 380 15.75 10.68 28.02
C GLU A 380 16.82 10.33 26.99
N PHE A 381 16.73 9.14 26.39
CA PHE A 381 17.58 8.78 25.25
C PHE A 381 17.34 9.72 24.06
N LEU A 382 16.09 9.96 23.68
CA LEU A 382 15.74 10.89 22.60
C LEU A 382 16.29 12.30 22.88
N LYS A 383 16.09 12.78 24.10
CA LYS A 383 16.47 14.13 24.52
C LYS A 383 17.97 14.34 24.41
N GLU A 384 18.76 13.47 25.01
CA GLU A 384 20.22 13.56 25.00
C GLU A 384 20.81 13.35 23.59
N ARG A 385 20.30 12.36 22.86
CA ARG A 385 20.93 11.92 21.60
C ARG A 385 20.47 12.72 20.38
N ILE A 386 19.30 13.38 20.44
CA ILE A 386 18.71 14.09 19.31
C ILE A 386 18.26 15.50 19.67
N LEU A 387 17.41 15.69 20.69
CA LEU A 387 16.77 16.99 20.93
C LEU A 387 17.77 18.06 21.38
N GLU A 388 18.62 17.76 22.37
CA GLU A 388 19.63 18.68 22.87
C GLU A 388 20.70 19.02 21.81
N PRO A 389 21.29 18.05 21.08
CA PRO A 389 22.20 18.35 19.98
C PRO A 389 21.61 19.21 18.87
N LEU A 390 20.31 19.09 18.61
CA LEU A 390 19.58 19.92 17.64
C LEU A 390 19.11 21.26 18.22
N GLY A 391 19.30 21.51 19.52
CA GLY A 391 18.81 22.70 20.20
C GLY A 391 17.28 22.78 20.24
N MET A 392 16.59 21.63 20.29
CA MET A 392 15.13 21.52 20.37
C MET A 392 14.64 21.63 21.82
N HIS A 393 14.87 22.77 22.47
CA HIS A 393 14.67 22.95 23.91
C HIS A 393 13.19 23.01 24.35
N ARG A 394 12.24 23.14 23.42
CA ARG A 394 10.80 23.16 23.71
C ARG A 394 10.12 21.85 23.34
N ALA A 395 10.88 20.85 22.90
CA ALA A 395 10.41 19.49 22.70
C ALA A 395 10.36 18.76 24.06
N VAL A 396 9.17 18.62 24.62
CA VAL A 396 8.94 18.08 25.98
C VAL A 396 8.03 16.85 25.97
N ARG A 397 8.22 15.94 26.91
CA ARG A 397 7.34 14.76 27.05
C ARG A 397 5.96 15.07 27.63
N HIS A 398 5.87 16.10 28.49
CA HIS A 398 4.61 16.46 29.15
C HIS A 398 4.07 17.81 28.69
N ARG A 399 2.77 17.87 28.40
CA ARG A 399 2.09 19.14 28.06
C ARG A 399 2.29 20.21 29.12
N LYS A 400 2.25 19.85 30.41
CA LYS A 400 2.45 20.78 31.54
C LYS A 400 3.83 21.45 31.60
N LYS A 401 4.80 20.94 30.84
CA LYS A 401 6.15 21.51 30.74
C LYS A 401 6.28 22.54 29.62
N LEU A 402 5.24 22.73 28.81
CA LEU A 402 5.19 23.77 27.80
C LEU A 402 5.01 25.16 28.44
N PRO A 403 5.50 26.24 27.78
CA PRO A 403 5.34 27.60 28.29
C PRO A 403 3.87 28.00 28.46
N HIS A 404 3.52 28.61 29.60
CA HIS A 404 2.16 29.10 29.84
C HIS A 404 1.71 30.12 28.78
N GLY A 405 0.48 29.98 28.30
CA GLY A 405 -0.15 30.92 27.35
C GLY A 405 0.27 30.76 25.89
N ASN A 406 1.21 29.87 25.57
CA ASN A 406 1.65 29.59 24.21
C ASN A 406 1.50 28.09 23.91
N VAL A 407 0.32 27.52 24.16
CA VAL A 407 0.01 26.11 23.91
C VAL A 407 -1.34 26.03 23.19
N ALA A 408 -1.38 25.34 22.05
CA ALA A 408 -2.64 25.13 21.34
C ALA A 408 -3.61 24.28 22.16
N GLU A 409 -4.84 24.75 22.24
CA GLU A 409 -5.94 24.01 22.87
C GLU A 409 -6.47 22.94 21.90
N PRO A 410 -6.64 21.69 22.36
CA PRO A 410 -7.08 20.62 21.50
C PRO A 410 -8.55 20.81 21.16
N HIS A 411 -8.86 20.62 19.88
CA HIS A 411 -10.22 20.65 19.37
C HIS A 411 -10.44 19.43 18.50
N VAL A 412 -11.65 18.88 18.57
CA VAL A 412 -12.11 17.81 17.70
C VAL A 412 -13.26 18.35 16.87
N VAL A 413 -13.26 18.02 15.59
CA VAL A 413 -14.39 18.31 14.72
C VAL A 413 -15.31 17.10 14.76
N ILE A 414 -16.49 17.28 15.35
CA ILE A 414 -17.55 16.27 15.39
C ILE A 414 -18.54 16.63 14.28
N ASP A 415 -19.38 15.68 13.87
CA ASP A 415 -20.33 15.75 12.76
C ASP A 415 -20.88 17.17 12.48
N GLY A 416 -20.75 17.61 11.22
CA GLY A 416 -21.24 18.92 10.76
C GLY A 416 -20.25 20.08 10.93
N TYR A 417 -18.95 19.81 11.02
CA TYR A 417 -17.88 20.82 11.17
C TYR A 417 -17.96 21.65 12.44
N SER A 418 -18.72 21.18 13.43
CA SER A 418 -18.76 21.83 14.73
C SER A 418 -17.42 21.59 15.42
N LEU A 419 -16.70 22.67 15.68
CA LEU A 419 -15.45 22.64 16.42
C LEU A 419 -15.78 22.46 17.91
N HIS A 420 -15.49 21.29 18.46
CA HIS A 420 -15.66 21.02 19.87
C HIS A 420 -14.31 21.12 20.55
N ARG A 421 -14.22 21.95 21.58
CA ARG A 421 -13.05 21.97 22.45
C ARG A 421 -12.96 20.63 23.17
N GLN A 422 -11.79 20.02 23.11
CA GLN A 422 -11.49 18.77 23.76
C GLN A 422 -10.75 19.04 25.07
N LYS A 423 -10.93 18.18 26.07
CA LYS A 423 -10.09 18.22 27.27
C LYS A 423 -8.64 17.87 26.88
N PRO A 424 -7.63 18.63 27.32
CA PRO A 424 -6.25 18.26 27.09
C PRO A 424 -5.87 16.94 27.76
N VAL A 425 -5.29 16.02 26.97
CA VAL A 425 -4.76 14.74 27.43
C VAL A 425 -3.28 14.65 27.11
N ASP A 426 -2.48 14.20 28.09
CA ASP A 426 -1.04 14.02 27.92
C ASP A 426 -0.73 12.63 27.34
N THR A 427 -1.03 12.43 26.06
CA THR A 427 -0.81 11.15 25.38
C THR A 427 0.66 10.75 25.21
N ALA A 428 1.60 11.60 25.62
CA ALA A 428 3.05 11.36 25.56
C ALA A 428 3.69 11.21 26.96
N ALA A 429 2.87 11.08 28.00
CA ALA A 429 3.34 10.88 29.37
C ALA A 429 4.02 9.50 29.59
N ASP A 430 4.78 9.39 30.68
CA ASP A 430 5.66 8.24 31.01
C ASP A 430 4.94 6.88 31.10
N ASP A 431 3.64 6.89 31.39
CA ASP A 431 2.79 5.72 31.57
C ASP A 431 2.08 5.28 30.28
N THR A 432 2.14 6.07 29.21
CA THR A 432 1.51 5.72 27.94
C THR A 432 2.51 5.02 27.02
N PHE A 433 2.08 3.96 26.34
CA PHE A 433 2.94 3.33 25.33
C PHE A 433 3.19 4.26 24.13
N MET A 434 2.39 5.32 23.97
CA MET A 434 2.52 6.29 22.89
C MET A 434 3.75 7.19 23.04
N GLU A 435 4.34 7.31 24.23
CA GLU A 435 5.69 7.85 24.43
C GLU A 435 6.67 7.07 23.53
N LEU A 436 6.69 5.74 23.66
CA LEU A 436 7.59 4.85 22.93
C LEU A 436 7.35 4.81 21.42
N ALA A 437 6.10 5.03 20.99
CA ALA A 437 5.77 5.19 19.57
C ALA A 437 6.28 6.53 18.99
N GLY A 438 6.85 7.39 19.83
CA GLY A 438 7.58 8.62 19.46
C GLY A 438 6.95 9.90 19.98
N GLY A 439 6.17 9.81 21.06
CA GLY A 439 5.29 10.86 21.55
C GLY A 439 6.06 12.01 22.17
N VAL A 440 5.93 13.20 21.58
CA VAL A 440 6.58 14.44 22.08
C VAL A 440 5.70 15.64 21.79
N TRP A 441 5.63 16.58 22.74
CA TRP A 441 5.07 17.92 22.54
C TRP A 441 6.16 18.86 22.03
N SER A 442 5.89 19.65 21.01
CA SER A 442 6.89 20.56 20.44
C SER A 442 6.24 21.76 19.76
N ASN A 443 7.06 22.62 19.17
CA ASN A 443 6.61 23.73 18.34
C ASN A 443 7.17 23.61 16.92
N VAL A 444 6.67 24.45 16.02
CA VAL A 444 7.08 24.48 14.61
C VAL A 444 8.58 24.76 14.46
N SER A 445 9.16 25.67 15.24
CA SER A 445 10.58 26.03 15.14
C SER A 445 11.50 24.85 15.43
N ASP A 446 11.25 24.12 16.52
CA ASP A 446 12.03 22.93 16.87
C ASP A 446 11.83 21.82 15.83
N MET A 447 10.61 21.61 15.35
CA MET A 447 10.36 20.62 14.31
C MET A 447 10.96 20.98 12.95
N MET A 448 11.15 22.26 12.64
CA MET A 448 11.91 22.68 11.46
C MET A 448 13.39 22.31 11.57
N LYS A 449 13.97 22.30 12.78
CA LYS A 449 15.35 21.81 13.00
C LYS A 449 15.45 20.31 12.73
N TRP A 450 14.47 19.54 13.22
CA TRP A 450 14.34 18.11 12.92
C TRP A 450 14.14 17.83 11.42
N ALA A 451 13.26 18.58 10.77
CA ALA A 451 13.01 18.45 9.34
C ALA A 451 14.26 18.76 8.50
N LYS A 452 15.00 19.81 8.86
CA LYS A 452 16.25 20.19 8.19
C LYS A 452 17.31 19.09 8.27
N LEU A 453 17.46 18.45 9.45
CA LEU A 453 18.36 17.29 9.59
C LEU A 453 17.92 16.17 8.65
N SER A 454 16.62 15.85 8.64
CA SER A 454 16.05 14.75 7.84
C SER A 454 16.10 14.98 6.33
N SER A 455 16.18 16.23 5.87
CA SER A 455 16.21 16.61 4.46
C SER A 455 17.61 16.88 3.92
N THR A 456 18.63 16.95 4.78
CA THR A 456 20.01 17.25 4.34
C THR A 456 20.64 15.98 3.74
N PRO A 457 20.99 15.97 2.45
CA PRO A 457 21.71 14.84 1.86
C PRO A 457 23.04 14.68 2.58
N CYS A 458 23.43 13.45 2.89
CA CYS A 458 24.73 13.16 3.49
C CYS A 458 25.83 13.47 2.45
N THR A 459 26.31 14.72 2.41
CA THR A 459 27.44 15.13 1.57
C THR A 459 28.75 14.74 2.26
N SER A 460 29.68 14.25 1.45
CA SER A 460 30.96 13.65 1.84
C SER A 460 31.91 14.56 2.64
N SER A 461 31.60 15.84 2.85
CA SER A 461 32.44 16.79 3.59
C SER A 461 32.27 16.75 5.12
N LEU A 462 31.25 16.05 5.65
CA LEU A 462 31.11 15.75 7.08
C LEU A 462 31.85 14.47 7.52
N ARG A 463 32.61 13.83 6.60
CA ARG A 463 33.36 12.58 6.88
C ARG A 463 34.57 12.75 7.83
N SER A 464 34.91 13.98 8.25
CA SER A 464 36.07 14.24 9.12
C SER A 464 35.75 14.44 10.60
N SER A 465 34.48 14.52 11.00
CA SER A 465 34.09 14.51 12.42
C SER A 465 33.44 13.16 12.77
N ASN A 466 33.99 12.48 13.78
CA ASN A 466 33.61 11.14 14.23
C ASN A 466 32.20 11.05 14.86
N ARG A 467 31.15 11.62 14.25
CA ARG A 467 29.76 11.45 14.70
C ARG A 467 28.86 11.20 13.49
N PHE A 468 28.17 10.06 13.52
CA PHE A 468 27.32 9.48 12.47
C PHE A 468 28.06 8.85 11.28
N ARG A 469 28.20 7.52 11.32
CA ARG A 469 28.44 6.68 10.14
C ARG A 469 27.16 5.88 9.84
N PRO A 470 26.36 6.24 8.83
CA PRO A 470 25.46 5.26 8.23
C PRO A 470 26.34 4.33 7.40
N SER A 471 26.62 3.14 7.92
CA SER A 471 27.25 2.09 7.13
C SER A 471 26.17 1.47 6.23
N TYR A 472 26.21 1.80 4.94
CA TYR A 472 25.55 0.98 3.94
C TYR A 472 26.31 -0.35 3.88
N HIS A 473 25.94 -1.30 4.74
CA HIS A 473 26.32 -2.69 4.54
C HIS A 473 25.51 -3.23 3.36
N THR A 474 26.06 -3.11 2.16
CA THR A 474 25.77 -4.08 1.10
C THR A 474 26.32 -5.41 1.59
N ASN A 475 25.51 -6.21 2.29
CA ASN A 475 25.88 -7.59 2.54
C ASN A 475 25.82 -8.33 1.20
N PRO A 476 26.95 -8.86 0.68
CA PRO A 476 26.87 -9.86 -0.37
C PRO A 476 26.09 -11.05 0.17
N ILE A 477 25.16 -11.54 -0.64
CA ILE A 477 24.41 -12.77 -0.41
C ILE A 477 25.44 -13.86 -0.09
N SER A 478 25.41 -14.38 1.14
CA SER A 478 26.25 -15.51 1.52
C SER A 478 25.85 -16.72 0.66
N PRO A 479 26.81 -17.51 0.13
CA PRO A 479 26.49 -18.73 -0.57
C PRO A 479 25.79 -19.71 0.40
N PRO A 480 24.94 -20.62 -0.10
CA PRO A 480 24.32 -21.63 0.74
C PRO A 480 25.41 -22.47 1.42
N LEU A 481 25.28 -22.64 2.74
CA LEU A 481 26.13 -23.56 3.50
C LEU A 481 25.89 -25.00 3.02
N PRO A 482 26.92 -25.88 3.14
CA PRO A 482 27.02 -27.16 2.44
C PRO A 482 25.95 -28.19 2.77
#